data_AF-A0A967X3Q8-F1
#
_entry.id   AF-A0A967X3Q8-F1
#
_cell.length_a   1.000
_cell.length_b   1.000
_cell.length_c   1.000
_cell.angle_alpha   90.00
_cell.angle_beta   90.00
_cell.angle_gamma   90.00
#
_symmetry.space_group_name_H-M   'P 1'
#
loop_
_entity.id
_entity.type
_entity.pdbx_description
1 polymer ?
#
loop_
_entity_poly.entity_id
_entity_poly.type
_entity_poly.pdbx_seq_one_letter_code
_entity_poly.pdbx_strand_id
1 'polypeptide(L)'
;HFPLIVQNIHRYTLPFAFLLLVFLALDAWHALWFETAGGGEELGLSVGTVVLTLNVVLLSGYTFGCHSVRHLVGGGLDVLSRRPIRKAAYACASCFNRRHMLWAWMSLLWVAFSDIYVRLCAMGVWTNVRFF
;
A
#
# COMPACT_ATOMS: atom_id res chain seq x y z
N HIS A 1 4.15 -28.01 -14.58
CA HIS A 1 2.81 -27.40 -14.32
C HIS A 1 2.85 -26.42 -13.15
N PHE A 2 3.47 -26.76 -12.03
CA PHE A 2 4.06 -25.76 -11.12
C PHE A 2 5.34 -25.19 -11.79
N PRO A 3 5.69 -23.89 -11.72
CA PRO A 3 5.11 -22.77 -10.95
C PRO A 3 4.03 -21.95 -11.69
N LEU A 4 3.72 -22.28 -12.95
CA LEU A 4 2.85 -21.48 -13.82
C LEU A 4 1.40 -21.37 -13.31
N ILE A 5 0.88 -22.40 -12.62
CA ILE A 5 -0.45 -22.36 -12.01
C ILE A 5 -0.54 -21.26 -10.94
N VAL A 6 0.48 -21.14 -10.07
CA VAL A 6 0.52 -20.11 -9.02
C VAL A 6 0.63 -18.72 -9.64
N GLN A 7 1.42 -18.57 -10.70
CA GLN A 7 1.52 -17.31 -11.42
C GLN A 7 0.18 -16.90 -12.07
N ASN A 8 -0.60 -17.87 -12.56
CA ASN A 8 -1.94 -17.61 -13.08
C ASN A 8 -2.92 -17.18 -11.96
N ILE A 9 -2.87 -17.84 -10.80
CA ILE A 9 -3.68 -17.47 -9.63
C ILE A 9 -3.32 -16.07 -9.12
N HIS A 10 -2.03 -15.73 -9.09
CA HIS A 10 -1.52 -14.43 -8.66
C HIS A 10 -2.05 -13.25 -9.52
N ARG A 11 -2.56 -13.53 -10.73
CA ARG A 11 -3.27 -12.53 -11.53
C ARG A 11 -4.60 -12.14 -10.90
N TYR A 12 -5.33 -13.10 -10.33
CA TYR A 12 -6.66 -12.91 -9.74
C TYR A 12 -6.61 -12.34 -8.32
N THR A 13 -5.45 -12.34 -7.67
CA THR A 13 -5.28 -11.70 -6.35
C THR A 13 -5.14 -10.18 -6.46
N LEU A 14 -4.87 -9.62 -7.65
CA LEU A 14 -4.64 -8.20 -7.85
C LEU A 14 -5.84 -7.31 -7.47
N PRO A 15 -7.09 -7.60 -7.87
CA PRO A 15 -8.25 -6.82 -7.45
C PRO A 15 -8.45 -6.79 -5.92
N PHE A 16 -8.19 -7.92 -5.26
CA PHE A 16 -8.24 -8.01 -3.81
C PHE A 16 -7.13 -7.16 -3.15
N ALA A 17 -5.92 -7.18 -3.70
CA ALA A 17 -4.84 -6.32 -3.24
C ALA A 17 -5.19 -4.82 -3.37
N PHE A 18 -5.83 -4.41 -4.46
CA PHE A 18 -6.32 -3.03 -4.60
C PHE A 18 -7.40 -2.67 -3.57
N LEU A 19 -8.32 -3.60 -3.29
CA LEU A 19 -9.33 -3.38 -2.25
C LEU A 19 -8.67 -3.18 -0.87
N LEU A 20 -7.68 -4.01 -0.51
CA LEU A 20 -6.92 -3.84 0.72
C LEU A 20 -6.19 -2.49 0.78
N LEU A 21 -5.59 -2.03 -0.32
CA LEU A 21 -4.96 -0.71 -0.37
C LEU A 21 -5.94 0.43 -0.12
N VAL A 22 -7.20 0.31 -0.58
CA VAL A 22 -8.24 1.30 -0.28
C VAL A 22 -8.52 1.34 1.22
N PHE A 23 -8.71 0.18 1.86
CA PHE A 23 -8.90 0.13 3.31
C PHE A 23 -7.72 0.72 4.09
N LEU A 24 -6.49 0.34 3.75
CA LEU A 24 -5.30 0.88 4.40
C LEU A 24 -5.15 2.40 4.19
N ALA A 25 -5.56 2.91 3.02
CA ALA A 25 -5.58 4.35 2.75
C ALA A 25 -6.63 5.07 3.61
N LEU A 26 -7.81 4.45 3.80
CA LEU A 26 -8.85 4.98 4.69
C LEU A 26 -8.39 4.96 6.16
N ASP A 27 -7.70 3.91 6.59
CA ASP A 27 -7.14 3.84 7.96
C ASP A 27 -6.09 4.95 8.17
N ALA A 28 -5.19 5.15 7.20
CA ALA A 28 -4.22 6.24 7.26
C ALA A 28 -4.91 7.63 7.21
N TRP A 29 -5.99 7.77 6.45
CA TRP A 29 -6.79 8.99 6.39
C TRP A 29 -7.48 9.28 7.73
N HIS A 30 -8.18 8.31 8.32
CA HIS A 30 -8.83 8.48 9.62
C HIS A 30 -7.80 8.75 10.72
N ALA A 31 -6.60 8.18 10.63
CA ALA A 31 -5.53 8.45 11.59
C ALA A 31 -4.99 9.89 11.56
N LEU A 32 -5.36 10.71 10.58
CA LEU A 32 -5.05 12.15 10.55
C LEU A 32 -6.06 12.99 11.34
N TRP A 33 -7.25 12.45 11.64
CA TRP A 33 -8.34 13.20 12.27
C TRP A 33 -8.45 12.83 13.74
N PHE A 34 -8.28 13.83 14.61
CA PHE A 34 -8.34 13.66 16.06
C PHE A 34 -9.59 14.35 16.61
N GLU A 35 -10.30 13.66 17.50
CA GLU A 35 -11.42 14.24 18.22
C GLU A 35 -10.94 15.36 19.17
N THR A 36 -11.61 16.49 19.09
CA THR A 36 -11.39 17.67 19.93
C THR A 36 -12.36 17.65 21.12
N ALA A 37 -12.01 18.35 22.20
CA ALA A 37 -12.88 18.48 23.38
C ALA A 37 -14.25 19.13 23.07
N GLY A 38 -14.37 19.86 21.96
CA GLY A 38 -15.60 20.49 21.49
C GLY A 38 -16.49 19.59 20.61
N GLY A 39 -16.12 18.32 20.41
CA GLY A 39 -16.88 17.38 19.57
C GLY A 39 -16.67 17.54 18.06
N GLY A 40 -15.67 18.33 17.64
CA GLY A 40 -15.22 18.40 16.24
C GLY A 40 -13.95 17.57 16.01
N GLU A 41 -13.50 17.48 14.77
CA GLU A 41 -12.22 16.86 14.39
C GLU A 41 -11.19 17.93 14.02
N GLU A 42 -9.94 17.73 14.43
CA GLU A 42 -8.81 18.52 13.97
C GLU A 42 -7.80 17.65 13.23
N LEU A 43 -7.15 18.25 12.23
CA LEU A 43 -6.04 17.61 11.54
C LEU A 43 -4.86 17.57 12.49
N GLY A 44 -4.34 16.37 12.74
CA GLY A 44 -3.15 16.19 13.54
C GLY A 44 -2.20 15.19 12.92
N LEU A 45 -1.03 15.08 13.54
CA LEU A 45 -0.03 14.08 13.18
C LEU A 45 0.39 13.33 14.44
N SER A 46 0.31 12.01 14.40
CA SER A 46 0.85 11.15 15.47
C SER A 46 1.84 10.13 14.93
N VAL A 47 2.56 9.48 15.84
CA VAL A 47 3.39 8.33 15.49
C VAL A 47 2.55 7.25 14.81
N GLY A 48 1.32 7.00 15.28
CA GLY A 48 0.40 6.06 14.65
C GLY A 48 0.02 6.44 13.22
N THR A 49 -0.23 7.73 12.98
CA THR A 49 -0.51 8.25 11.63
C THR A 49 0.66 7.99 10.68
N VAL A 50 1.90 8.22 11.13
CA VAL A 50 3.11 7.91 10.35
C VAL A 50 3.23 6.41 10.09
N VAL A 51 2.98 5.57 11.10
CA VAL A 51 3.05 4.11 10.98
C VAL A 51 2.06 3.59 9.94
N LEU A 52 0.80 4.02 10.00
CA LEU A 52 -0.25 3.61 9.07
C LEU A 52 -0.02 4.17 7.65
N THR A 53 0.50 5.40 7.55
CA THR A 53 0.84 6.00 6.24
C THR A 53 1.99 5.25 5.57
N LEU A 54 3.05 4.90 6.32
CA LEU A 54 4.14 4.09 5.81
C LEU A 54 3.65 2.70 5.39
N ASN A 55 2.68 2.14 6.11
CA ASN A 55 2.09 0.84 5.77
C ASN A 55 1.45 0.85 4.39
N VAL A 56 0.54 1.81 4.13
CA VAL A 56 -0.10 1.93 2.81
C VAL A 56 0.89 2.24 1.70
N VAL A 57 1.93 3.05 1.95
CA VAL A 57 2.98 3.36 0.97
C VAL A 57 3.80 2.13 0.59
N LEU A 58 4.25 1.35 1.57
CA LEU A 58 5.06 0.15 1.33
C LEU A 58 4.26 -0.92 0.59
N LEU A 59 3.01 -1.18 1.02
CA LEU A 59 2.13 -2.13 0.32
C LEU A 59 1.76 -1.64 -1.08
N SER A 60 1.60 -0.34 -1.28
CA SER A 60 1.38 0.25 -2.60
C SER A 60 2.58 0.02 -3.51
N GLY A 61 3.80 0.29 -3.04
CA GLY A 61 5.03 0.03 -3.80
C GLY A 61 5.16 -1.44 -4.23
N TYR A 62 4.80 -2.38 -3.34
CA TYR A 62 4.75 -3.80 -3.67
C TYR A 62 3.69 -4.11 -4.72
N THR A 63 2.45 -3.66 -4.52
CA THR A 63 1.30 -3.94 -5.39
C THR A 63 1.47 -3.34 -6.79
N PHE A 64 1.81 -2.06 -6.89
CA PHE A 64 2.02 -1.39 -8.17
C PHE A 64 3.29 -1.87 -8.91
N GLY A 65 4.25 -2.47 -8.19
CA GLY A 65 5.43 -3.09 -8.76
C GLY A 65 5.22 -4.51 -9.30
N CYS A 66 4.04 -5.10 -9.18
CA CYS A 66 3.84 -6.51 -9.56
C CYS A 66 3.77 -6.71 -11.08
N HIS A 67 4.10 -7.93 -11.54
CA HIS A 67 4.02 -8.29 -12.95
C HIS A 67 2.57 -8.22 -13.49
N SER A 68 1.57 -8.52 -12.63
CA SER A 68 0.16 -8.41 -12.98
C SER A 68 -0.24 -6.97 -13.34
N VAL A 69 0.25 -5.96 -12.60
CA VAL A 69 -0.02 -4.53 -12.91
C VAL A 69 0.67 -4.10 -14.19
N ARG A 70 1.92 -4.53 -14.41
CA ARG A 70 2.62 -4.26 -15.68
C ARG A 70 1.86 -4.83 -16.88
N HIS A 71 1.32 -6.04 -16.74
CA HIS A 71 0.46 -6.66 -17.74
C HIS A 71 -0.88 -5.93 -17.88
N LEU A 72 -1.49 -5.44 -16.79
CA LEU A 72 -2.73 -4.66 -16.87
C LEU A 72 -2.55 -3.35 -17.66
N VAL A 73 -1.42 -2.66 -17.46
CA VAL A 73 -1.14 -1.36 -18.09
C VAL A 73 -0.63 -1.49 -19.53
N GLY A 74 0.25 -2.46 -19.79
CA GLY A 74 0.95 -2.63 -21.07
C GLY A 74 0.51 -3.85 -21.90
N GLY A 75 -0.29 -4.75 -21.34
CA GLY A 75 -0.71 -5.98 -22.01
C GLY A 75 -1.66 -5.73 -23.18
N GLY A 76 -1.56 -6.58 -24.21
CA GLY A 76 -2.38 -6.48 -25.42
C GLY A 76 -2.07 -5.28 -26.31
N LEU A 77 -0.91 -4.63 -26.13
CA LEU A 77 -0.44 -3.54 -26.97
C LEU A 77 0.86 -3.94 -27.67
N ASP A 78 0.86 -3.93 -29.00
CA ASP A 78 2.07 -4.20 -29.79
C ASP A 78 3.04 -3.01 -29.79
N VAL A 79 2.51 -1.77 -29.66
CA VAL A 79 3.30 -0.54 -29.66
C VAL A 79 2.87 0.40 -28.53
N LEU A 80 3.57 0.33 -27.41
CA LEU A 80 3.29 1.17 -26.24
C LEU A 80 3.68 2.65 -26.44
N SER A 81 4.61 2.95 -27.35
CA SER A 81 5.10 4.32 -27.59
C SER A 81 4.03 5.29 -28.10
N ARG A 82 2.97 4.78 -28.75
CA ARG A 82 1.82 5.58 -29.24
C ARG A 82 0.77 5.89 -28.17
N ARG A 83 0.97 5.45 -26.93
CA ARG A 83 0.04 5.64 -25.81
C ARG A 83 0.79 6.27 -24.63
N PRO A 84 1.01 7.59 -24.60
CA PRO A 84 1.91 8.24 -23.65
C PRO A 84 1.53 7.99 -22.19
N ILE A 85 0.23 8.02 -21.84
CA ILE A 85 -0.25 7.76 -20.48
C ILE A 85 0.07 6.32 -20.04
N ARG A 86 -0.25 5.32 -20.88
CA ARG A 86 0.05 3.91 -20.57
C ARG A 86 1.55 3.64 -20.52
N LYS A 87 2.33 4.30 -21.40
CA LYS A 87 3.79 4.23 -21.36
C LYS A 87 4.34 4.75 -20.03
N ALA A 88 3.84 5.89 -19.56
CA ALA A 88 4.23 6.46 -18.26
C ALA A 88 3.86 5.54 -17.09
N ALA A 89 2.62 5.04 -17.07
CA ALA A 89 2.18 4.10 -16.03
C ALA A 89 2.98 2.78 -16.06
N TYR A 90 3.31 2.26 -17.24
CA TYR A 90 4.15 1.06 -17.39
C TYR A 90 5.59 1.31 -16.93
N ALA A 91 6.15 2.49 -17.21
CA ALA A 91 7.47 2.90 -16.73
C ALA A 91 7.49 3.04 -15.20
N CYS A 92 6.44 3.60 -14.61
CA CYS A 92 6.27 3.69 -13.16
C CYS A 92 6.19 2.29 -12.51
N ALA A 93 5.31 1.42 -13.01
CA ALA A 93 5.21 0.03 -12.53
C ALA A 93 6.53 -0.73 -12.72
N SER A 94 7.25 -0.49 -13.82
CA SER A 94 8.58 -1.06 -14.05
C SER A 94 9.63 -0.52 -13.08
N CYS A 95 9.52 0.73 -12.65
CA CYS A 95 10.40 1.32 -11.64
C CYS A 95 10.26 0.60 -10.30
N PHE A 96 9.02 0.40 -9.83
CA PHE A 96 8.75 -0.37 -8.61
C PHE A 96 9.14 -1.85 -8.77
N ASN A 97 8.87 -2.44 -9.94
CA ASN A 97 9.18 -3.84 -10.21
C ASN A 97 10.67 -4.18 -10.09
N ARG A 98 11.58 -3.26 -10.45
CA ARG A 98 13.04 -3.47 -10.31
C ARG A 98 13.47 -3.82 -8.89
N ARG A 99 12.70 -3.40 -7.89
CA ARG A 99 12.94 -3.69 -6.46
C ARG A 99 11.75 -4.41 -5.83
N HIS A 100 10.95 -5.14 -6.63
CA HIS A 100 9.70 -5.75 -6.16
C HIS A 100 9.87 -6.63 -4.93
N MET A 101 10.93 -7.45 -4.89
CA MET A 101 11.22 -8.31 -3.76
C MET A 101 11.57 -7.52 -2.49
N LEU A 102 12.27 -6.39 -2.63
CA LEU A 102 12.56 -5.49 -1.50
C LEU A 102 11.27 -4.87 -0.96
N TRP A 103 10.41 -4.35 -1.84
CA TRP A 103 9.10 -3.81 -1.45
C TRP A 103 8.26 -4.87 -0.72
N ALA A 104 8.31 -6.13 -1.14
CA ALA A 104 7.61 -7.24 -0.50
C ALA A 104 8.10 -7.49 0.94
N TRP A 105 9.41 -7.54 1.15
CA TRP A 105 9.97 -7.75 2.50
C TRP A 105 9.72 -6.56 3.42
N MET A 106 9.90 -5.35 2.91
CA MET A 106 9.64 -4.13 3.69
C MET A 106 8.15 -4.04 4.08
N SER A 107 7.24 -4.28 3.14
CA SER A 107 5.80 -4.25 3.42
C SER A 107 5.37 -5.36 4.38
N LEU A 108 5.90 -6.57 4.21
CA LEU A 108 5.56 -7.70 5.09
C LEU A 108 5.97 -7.44 6.54
N LEU A 109 7.19 -6.95 6.76
CA LEU A 109 7.65 -6.62 8.11
C LEU A 109 6.88 -5.44 8.70
N TRP A 110 6.59 -4.43 7.87
CA TRP A 110 5.91 -3.22 8.33
C TRP A 110 4.44 -3.42 8.63
N VAL A 111 3.73 -4.28 7.88
CA VAL A 111 2.32 -4.60 8.16
C VAL A 111 2.21 -5.29 9.52
N ALA A 112 3.10 -6.26 9.80
CA ALA A 112 3.14 -6.95 11.09
C ALA A 112 3.47 -5.98 12.24
N PHE A 113 4.40 -5.05 12.01
CA PHE A 113 4.70 -4.00 12.97
C PHE A 113 3.52 -3.05 13.19
N SER A 114 2.82 -2.66 12.14
CA SER A 114 1.65 -1.76 12.22
C SER A 114 0.53 -2.38 13.05
N ASP A 115 0.23 -3.67 12.84
CA ASP A 115 -0.76 -4.41 13.62
C ASP A 115 -0.39 -4.47 15.10
N ILE A 116 0.88 -4.78 15.41
CA ILE A 116 1.38 -4.80 16.78
C ILE A 116 1.29 -3.41 17.41
N TYR A 117 1.72 -2.37 16.70
CA TYR A 117 1.69 -0.98 17.19
C TYR A 117 0.26 -0.57 17.56
N VAL A 118 -0.69 -0.73 16.63
CA VAL A 118 -2.10 -0.36 16.84
C VAL A 118 -2.68 -1.16 18.01
N ARG A 119 -2.40 -2.46 18.08
CA ARG A 119 -2.88 -3.31 19.19
C ARG A 119 -2.32 -2.87 20.54
N LEU A 120 -1.02 -2.56 20.62
CA LEU A 120 -0.39 -2.10 21.86
C LEU A 120 -0.92 -0.73 22.29
N CYS A 121 -1.23 0.16 21.34
CA CYS A 121 -1.90 1.43 21.62
C CYS A 121 -3.34 1.23 22.11
N ALA A 122 -4.11 0.35 21.47
CA ALA A 122 -5.49 0.06 21.88
C ALA A 122 -5.57 -0.60 23.27
N MET A 123 -4.55 -1.38 23.67
CA MET A 123 -4.44 -1.95 25.01
C MET A 123 -3.89 -0.97 26.06
N GLY A 124 -3.54 0.26 25.67
CA GLY A 124 -2.94 1.26 26.56
C GLY A 124 -1.50 0.93 27.00
N VAL A 125 -0.86 -0.05 26.36
CA VAL A 125 0.55 -0.42 26.64
C VAL A 125 1.49 0.60 26.04
N TRP A 126 1.20 1.07 24.82
CA TRP A 126 1.94 2.12 24.13
C TRP A 126 1.09 3.39 24.00
N THR A 127 1.70 4.54 24.28
CA THR A 127 1.04 5.82 24.05
C THR A 127 1.22 6.25 22.61
N ASN A 128 0.13 6.50 21.89
CA ASN A 128 0.20 7.11 20.57
C ASN A 128 0.57 8.60 20.70
N VAL A 129 1.86 8.91 20.58
CA VAL A 129 2.38 10.27 20.74
C VAL A 129 1.91 11.15 19.57
N ARG A 130 1.26 12.28 19.90
CA ARG A 130 0.85 13.32 18.95
C ARG A 130 1.94 14.38 18.84
N PHE A 131 2.17 14.87 17.63
CA PHE A 131 3.09 15.98 17.35
C PHE A 131 2.37 17.32 17.40
N PHE A 132 1.18 17.37 16.78
CA PHE A 132 0.24 18.48 16.77
C PHE A 132 -1.16 17.95 16.41
#